data_AF-A0A944XT11-F1
#
_entry.id   AF-A0A944XT11-F1
#
_cell.length_a   1.000
_cell.length_b   1.000
_cell.length_c   1.000
_cell.angle_alpha   90.00
_cell.angle_beta   90.00
_cell.angle_gamma   90.00
#
_symmetry.space_group_name_H-M   'P 1'
#
loop_
_entity.id
_entity.type
_entity.pdbx_description
1 polymer ?
#
loop_
_entity_poly.entity_id
_entity_poly.type
_entity_poly.pdbx_seq_one_letter_code
_entity_poly.pdbx_strand_id
1 'polypeptide(L)'
;MFCDKPLLAWSIEQASLAQHISSVWVTSDTEEILEIRESFGARTIKRPAEISGDDAGTESVWKHAIETIENLEGSINFMVGVQCTSPLREAKDFDNGIDSFREQQLDSLFTSCKVRDNII
;
A
#
# COMPACT_ATOMS: atom_id res chain seq x y z
N MET A 1 -1.14 -17.42 0.10
CA MET A 1 -0.07 -17.66 1.10
C MET A 1 1.28 -17.68 0.39
N PHE A 2 2.32 -17.15 1.02
CA PHE A 2 3.72 -17.21 0.59
C PHE A 2 4.62 -17.33 1.82
N CYS A 3 5.48 -18.35 1.85
CA CYS A 3 6.31 -18.68 3.01
C CYS A 3 5.48 -18.75 4.31
N ASP A 4 4.38 -19.50 4.29
CA ASP A 4 3.45 -19.70 5.41
C ASP A 4 2.82 -18.42 6.01
N LYS A 5 2.84 -17.32 5.25
CA LYS A 5 2.25 -16.04 5.63
C LYS A 5 1.33 -15.49 4.51
N PRO A 6 0.21 -14.82 4.83
CA PRO A 6 -0.61 -14.13 3.82
C PRO A 6 0.20 -13.08 3.06
N LEU A 7 -0.04 -12.91 1.75
CA LEU A 7 0.74 -11.95 0.93
C LEU A 7 0.68 -10.52 1.48
N LEU A 8 -0.52 -10.09 1.87
CA LEU A 8 -0.79 -8.80 2.51
C LEU A 8 0.12 -8.55 3.73
N ALA A 9 0.31 -9.57 4.58
CA ALA A 9 1.03 -9.42 5.82
C ALA A 9 2.50 -9.00 5.60
N TRP A 10 3.14 -9.51 4.54
CA TRP A 10 4.49 -9.07 4.16
C TRP A 10 4.55 -7.57 3.88
N SER A 11 3.57 -7.05 3.13
CA SER A 11 3.52 -5.62 2.82
C SER A 11 3.21 -4.76 4.05
N ILE A 12 2.31 -5.22 4.94
CA ILE A 12 2.00 -4.51 6.19
C ILE A 12 3.25 -4.40 7.05
N GLU A 13 3.89 -5.53 7.35
CA GLU A 13 5.06 -5.55 8.25
C GLU A 13 6.20 -4.69 7.73
N GLN A 14 6.52 -4.78 6.44
CA GLN A 14 7.62 -4.02 5.86
C GLN A 14 7.30 -2.52 5.83
N ALA A 15 6.05 -2.12 5.56
CA ALA A 15 5.63 -0.73 5.65
C ALA A 15 5.64 -0.21 7.10
N SER A 16 5.26 -1.03 8.07
CA SER A 16 5.28 -0.67 9.50
C SER A 16 6.69 -0.57 10.08
N LEU A 17 7.68 -1.23 9.47
CA LEU A 17 9.09 -1.14 9.85
C LEU A 17 9.81 0.06 9.23
N ALA A 18 9.25 0.68 8.19
CA ALA A 18 9.82 1.85 7.53
C ALA A 18 9.78 3.08 8.44
N GLN A 19 10.83 3.89 8.43
CA GLN A 19 10.97 5.05 9.31
C GLN A 19 10.06 6.21 8.91
N HIS A 20 9.74 6.34 7.63
CA HIS A 20 8.97 7.48 7.10
C HIS A 20 7.46 7.24 6.98
N ILE A 21 6.98 6.05 7.32
CA ILE A 21 5.56 5.68 7.28
C ILE A 21 4.94 5.93 8.66
N SER A 22 3.95 6.82 8.73
CA SER A 22 3.26 7.17 9.97
C SER A 22 2.11 6.22 10.33
N SER A 23 1.44 5.67 9.31
CA SER A 23 0.33 4.73 9.51
C SER A 23 0.17 3.82 8.30
N VAL A 24 -0.27 2.59 8.54
CA VAL A 24 -0.54 1.59 7.50
C VAL A 24 -2.04 1.28 7.50
N TRP A 25 -2.65 1.36 6.33
CA TRP A 25 -4.08 1.11 6.12
C TRP A 25 -4.29 0.06 5.04
N VAL A 26 -5.19 -0.88 5.30
CA VAL A 26 -5.61 -1.92 4.36
C VAL A 26 -7.01 -1.59 3.88
N THR A 27 -7.19 -1.55 2.57
CA THR A 27 -8.51 -1.38 1.96
C THR A 27 -8.94 -2.68 1.30
N SER A 28 -10.16 -3.12 1.57
CA SER A 28 -10.73 -4.31 0.96
C SER A 28 -12.25 -4.31 1.11
N ASP A 29 -12.93 -4.96 0.19
CA ASP A 29 -14.35 -5.28 0.23
C ASP A 29 -14.62 -6.66 0.85
N THR A 30 -13.59 -7.50 0.99
CA THR A 30 -13.72 -8.85 1.56
C THR A 30 -13.41 -8.83 3.06
N GLU A 31 -14.34 -9.35 3.88
CA GLU A 31 -14.18 -9.33 5.34
C GLU A 31 -12.98 -10.16 5.81
N GLU A 32 -12.73 -11.31 5.21
CA GLU A 32 -11.56 -12.16 5.51
C GLU A 32 -10.24 -11.38 5.42
N ILE A 33 -10.08 -10.52 4.40
CA ILE A 33 -8.88 -9.69 4.24
C ILE A 33 -8.79 -8.63 5.34
N LEU A 34 -9.93 -8.05 5.74
CA LEU A 34 -10.01 -7.05 6.80
C LEU A 34 -9.85 -7.63 8.20
N GLU A 35 -10.09 -8.93 8.38
CA GLU A 35 -9.88 -9.66 9.64
C GLU A 35 -8.42 -10.12 9.78
N ILE A 36 -7.77 -10.59 8.70
CA ILE A 36 -6.36 -11.05 8.70
C ILE A 36 -5.40 -9.97 9.21
N ARG A 37 -5.74 -8.69 9.04
CA ARG A 37 -4.87 -7.55 9.39
C ARG A 37 -4.76 -7.25 10.89
N GLU A 38 -5.72 -7.67 11.73
CA GLU A 38 -5.66 -7.34 13.17
C GLU A 38 -4.40 -7.89 13.84
N SER A 39 -3.88 -9.00 13.30
CA SER A 39 -2.63 -9.62 13.75
C SER A 39 -1.37 -8.82 13.39
N PHE A 40 -1.47 -7.81 12.51
CA PHE A 40 -0.32 -7.06 11.97
C PHE A 40 -0.38 -5.55 12.25
N GLY A 41 -1.34 -5.08 13.05
CA GLY A 41 -1.38 -3.68 13.52
C GLY A 41 -1.76 -2.63 12.48
N ALA A 42 -2.16 -3.03 11.26
CA ALA A 42 -2.68 -2.09 10.27
C ALA A 42 -4.12 -1.67 10.58
N ARG A 43 -4.52 -0.48 10.15
CA ARG A 43 -5.90 0.02 10.17
C ARG A 43 -6.67 -0.44 8.94
N THR A 44 -8.00 -0.38 8.93
CA THR A 44 -8.80 -0.82 7.78
C THR A 44 -9.80 0.18 7.28
N ILE A 45 -10.11 0.03 6.00
CA ILE A 45 -11.18 0.73 5.31
C ILE A 45 -11.96 -0.31 4.53
N LYS A 46 -13.25 -0.50 4.87
CA LYS A 46 -14.15 -1.30 4.05
C LYS A 46 -14.40 -0.56 2.75
N ARG A 47 -14.06 -1.20 1.63
CA ARG A 47 -14.24 -0.63 0.31
C ARG A 47 -15.70 -0.85 -0.15
N PRO A 48 -16.37 0.18 -0.68
CA PRO A 48 -17.73 0.03 -1.20
C PRO A 48 -17.74 -0.75 -2.52
N ALA A 49 -18.86 -1.41 -2.83
CA ALA A 49 -18.95 -2.38 -3.92
C ALA A 49 -18.68 -1.75 -5.30
N GLU A 50 -19.03 -0.49 -5.46
CA GLU A 50 -18.93 0.30 -6.69
C GLU A 50 -17.48 0.47 -7.17
N ILE A 51 -16.50 0.33 -6.27
CA ILE A 51 -15.06 0.43 -6.58
C ILE A 51 -14.30 -0.86 -6.26
N SER A 52 -15.00 -2.00 -6.26
CA SER A 52 -14.42 -3.30 -5.87
C SER A 52 -14.34 -4.36 -6.97
N GLY A 53 -15.02 -4.15 -8.10
CA GLY A 53 -15.00 -5.08 -9.24
C GLY A 53 -13.77 -4.99 -10.13
N ASP A 54 -13.66 -5.90 -11.10
CA ASP A 54 -12.51 -6.01 -12.03
C ASP A 54 -12.25 -4.74 -12.85
N ASP A 55 -13.31 -3.96 -13.12
CA ASP A 55 -13.23 -2.69 -13.85
C ASP A 55 -12.92 -1.47 -12.95
N ALA A 56 -12.80 -1.68 -11.64
CA ALA A 56 -12.54 -0.59 -10.70
C ALA A 56 -11.10 -0.06 -10.86
N GLY A 57 -10.98 1.22 -11.19
CA GLY A 57 -9.68 1.89 -11.29
C GLY A 57 -8.99 2.00 -9.94
N THR A 58 -7.66 1.83 -9.93
CA THR A 58 -6.86 1.99 -8.70
C THR A 58 -7.02 3.40 -8.10
N GLU A 59 -7.19 4.42 -8.94
CA GLU A 59 -7.37 5.81 -8.53
C GLU A 59 -8.63 6.04 -7.68
N SER A 60 -9.75 5.38 -8.00
CA SER A 60 -10.98 5.53 -7.21
C SER A 60 -10.84 4.91 -5.83
N VAL A 61 -10.09 3.81 -5.73
CA VAL A 61 -9.73 3.17 -4.46
C VAL A 61 -8.83 4.07 -3.61
N TRP A 62 -7.83 4.70 -4.21
CA TRP A 62 -6.95 5.65 -3.53
C TRP A 62 -7.72 6.86 -3.03
N LYS A 63 -8.58 7.46 -3.87
CA LYS A 63 -9.40 8.60 -3.50
C LYS A 63 -10.30 8.27 -2.29
N HIS A 64 -11.01 7.15 -2.35
CA HIS A 64 -11.84 6.70 -1.23
C HIS A 64 -11.02 6.51 0.06
N ALA A 65 -9.83 5.93 -0.03
CA ALA A 65 -8.96 5.72 1.11
C ALA A 65 -8.47 7.03 1.73
N ILE A 66 -7.98 7.97 0.89
CA ILE A 66 -7.50 9.28 1.32
C ILE A 66 -8.63 10.05 2.01
N GLU A 67 -9.80 10.19 1.36
CA GLU A 67 -10.94 10.91 1.94
C GLU A 67 -11.39 10.29 3.28
N THR A 68 -11.40 8.96 3.38
CA THR A 68 -11.74 8.27 4.64
C THR A 68 -10.73 8.59 5.75
N ILE A 69 -9.43 8.52 5.44
CA ILE A 69 -8.38 8.78 6.43
C ILE A 69 -8.37 10.26 6.83
N GLU A 70 -8.53 11.18 5.88
CA GLU A 70 -8.55 12.62 6.17
C GLU A 70 -9.73 13.02 7.05
N ASN A 71 -10.88 12.39 6.87
CA ASN A 71 -12.04 12.60 7.74
C ASN A 71 -11.83 12.07 9.16
N LEU A 72 -10.97 11.06 9.35
CA LEU A 72 -10.71 10.43 10.66
C LEU A 72 -9.53 11.07 11.41
N GLU A 73 -8.46 11.40 10.69
CA GLU A 73 -7.15 11.74 11.26
C GLU A 73 -6.62 13.11 10.82
N GLY A 74 -7.29 13.77 9.86
CA GLY A 74 -6.84 15.02 9.26
C GLY A 74 -5.95 14.84 8.03
N SER A 75 -5.42 15.96 7.52
CA SER A 75 -4.76 16.04 6.21
C SER A 75 -3.59 15.09 6.03
N ILE A 76 -3.50 14.45 4.85
CA ILE A 76 -2.39 13.58 4.46
C ILE A 76 -1.36 14.38 3.64
N ASN A 77 -0.08 14.27 3.99
CA ASN A 77 0.99 14.92 3.24
C ASN A 77 1.31 14.21 1.91
N PHE A 78 1.42 12.87 1.96
CA PHE A 78 1.61 12.03 0.78
C PHE A 78 1.11 10.62 1.09
N MET A 79 0.68 9.92 0.04
CA MET A 79 0.24 8.53 0.10
C MET A 79 1.27 7.63 -0.57
N VAL A 80 1.53 6.46 0.01
CA VAL A 80 2.29 5.39 -0.64
C VAL A 80 1.34 4.28 -1.04
N GLY A 81 1.14 4.09 -2.35
CA GLY A 81 0.32 3.02 -2.91
C GLY A 81 1.06 1.69 -2.92
N VAL A 82 0.63 0.72 -2.10
CA VAL A 82 1.30 -0.58 -1.94
C VAL A 82 0.45 -1.71 -2.49
N GLN A 83 0.97 -2.42 -3.49
CA GLN A 83 0.37 -3.67 -3.96
C GLN A 83 0.94 -4.85 -3.18
N CYS A 84 0.05 -5.65 -2.56
CA CYS A 84 0.45 -6.85 -1.80
C CYS A 84 1.05 -7.98 -2.67
N THR A 85 0.93 -7.87 -3.99
CA THR A 85 1.56 -8.75 -4.99
C THR A 85 3.07 -8.56 -5.12
N SER A 86 3.66 -7.63 -4.35
CA SER A 86 5.11 -7.40 -4.26
C SER A 86 5.65 -7.76 -2.87
N PRO A 87 5.61 -9.03 -2.44
CA PRO A 87 5.96 -9.43 -1.07
C PRO A 87 7.46 -9.34 -0.75
N LEU A 88 8.31 -9.11 -1.76
CA LEU A 88 9.76 -9.00 -1.61
C LEU A 88 10.23 -7.55 -1.33
N ARG A 89 9.32 -6.58 -1.32
CA ARG A 89 9.64 -5.19 -0.97
C ARG A 89 10.01 -5.12 0.51
N GLU A 90 11.16 -4.53 0.82
CA GLU A 90 11.66 -4.38 2.19
C GLU A 90 11.39 -2.96 2.72
N ALA A 91 11.42 -2.79 4.05
CA ALA A 91 11.27 -1.48 4.71
C ALA A 91 12.18 -0.40 4.11
N LYS A 92 13.44 -0.74 3.81
CA LYS A 92 14.42 0.17 3.20
C LYS A 92 13.98 0.70 1.83
N ASP A 93 13.19 -0.07 1.08
CA ASP A 93 12.72 0.36 -0.25
C ASP A 93 11.69 1.49 -0.12
N PHE A 94 10.88 1.47 0.95
CA PHE A 94 9.99 2.58 1.29
C PHE A 94 10.78 3.83 1.68
N ASP A 95 11.73 3.68 2.60
CA ASP A 95 12.51 4.81 3.10
C ASP A 95 13.30 5.48 1.97
N ASN A 96 14.05 4.69 1.19
CA ASN A 96 14.80 5.21 0.03
C ASN A 96 13.90 5.89 -1.01
N GLY A 97 12.71 5.33 -1.26
CA GLY A 97 11.75 5.90 -2.20
C GLY A 97 11.20 7.25 -1.70
N ILE A 98 10.88 7.34 -0.42
CA ILE A 98 10.36 8.56 0.21
C ILE A 98 11.44 9.65 0.29
N ASP A 99 12.67 9.29 0.63
CA ASP A 99 13.80 10.22 0.63
C ASP A 99 14.03 10.79 -0.76
N SER A 100 14.12 9.93 -1.78
CA SER A 100 14.25 10.35 -3.18
C SER A 100 13.10 11.27 -3.63
N PHE A 101 11.86 10.96 -3.22
CA PHE A 101 10.68 11.78 -3.52
C PHE A 101 10.79 13.18 -2.92
N ARG A 102 11.22 13.28 -1.66
CA ARG A 102 11.37 14.56 -0.92
C ARG A 102 12.55 15.39 -1.42
N GLU A 103 13.72 14.77 -1.58
CA GLU A 103 14.95 15.43 -2.00
C GLU A 103 14.82 16.06 -3.40
N GLN A 104 14.13 15.36 -4.30
CA GLN A 104 13.91 15.82 -5.68
C GLN A 104 12.63 16.66 -5.85
N GLN A 105 11.86 16.85 -4.77
CA GLN A 105 10.60 17.62 -4.78
C GLN A 105 9.62 17.14 -5.87
N LEU A 106 9.41 15.83 -5.95
CA LEU A 106 8.56 15.22 -6.99
C LEU A 106 7.08 15.32 -6.64
N ASP A 107 6.22 15.35 -7.66
CA ASP A 107 4.77 15.20 -7.49
C ASP A 107 4.34 13.73 -7.41
N SER A 108 5.11 12.83 -8.02
CA SER A 108 4.87 11.38 -8.00
C SER A 108 6.15 10.57 -8.22
N LEU A 109 6.18 9.34 -7.70
CA LEU A 109 7.28 8.38 -7.87
C LEU A 109 6.71 6.96 -7.97
N PHE A 110 7.26 6.14 -8.86
CA PHE A 110 6.91 4.73 -8.97
C PHE A 110 8.17 3.85 -9.01
N THR A 111 8.10 2.68 -8.40
CA THR A 111 9.20 1.70 -8.42
C THR A 111 9.12 0.84 -9.68
N SER A 112 10.26 0.61 -10.33
CA SER A 112 10.36 -0.29 -11.48
C SER A 112 11.64 -1.13 -11.41
N CYS A 113 11.74 -2.14 -12.26
CA CYS A 113 12.97 -2.90 -12.45
C CYS A 113 13.32 -2.95 -13.93
N LYS A 114 14.60 -3.15 -14.23
CA LYS A 114 15.04 -3.33 -15.62
C LYS A 114 14.47 -4.66 -16.15
N VAL A 115 13.77 -4.59 -17.28
CA VAL A 115 13.34 -5.79 -18.00
C VAL A 115 14.59 -6.57 -18.41
N ARG A 116 14.60 -7.88 -18.16
CA ARG A 116 15.65 -8.76 -18.68
C ARG A 116 15.30 -9.12 -20.12
N ASP A 117 16.24 -8.91 -21.05
CA ASP A 117 16.05 -9.09 -22.50
C ASP A 117 15.86 -10.55 -22.97
N ASN A 118 15.40 -11.45 -22.10
CA ASN A 118 15.20 -12.87 -22.44
C ASN A 118 13.75 -13.17 -22.82
N ILE A 119 13.20 -12.37 -23.74
CA ILE A 119 12.06 -12.81 -24.55
C ILE A 119 12.67 -13.69 -25.64
N ILE A 120 12.74 -15.00 -25.38
CA ILE A 120 12.85 -16.02 -26.43
C ILE A 120 11.42 -16.36 -26.85
#